data_AF-A0A7C5H3L0-F1
#
_entry.id   AF-A0A7C5H3L0-F1
#
_cell.length_a   1.000
_cell.length_b   1.000
_cell.length_c   1.000
_cell.angle_alpha   90.00
_cell.angle_beta   90.00
_cell.angle_gamma   90.00
#
_symmetry.space_group_name_H-M   'P 1'
#
loop_
_entity.id
_entity.type
_entity.pdbx_description
1 polymer ?
#
loop_
_entity_poly.entity_id
_entity_poly.type
_entity_poly.pdbx_seq_one_letter_code
_entity_poly.pdbx_strand_id
1 'polypeptide(L)'
;RLGNNVMRLNSINVMKPIKFDSDEAIVSAMTPIEVHSTFQKEDGKKLTYYYSPYEEEFTRLINANLRKKWTALFKRECDYDIMIKPLFSGNGNERIVYFGTGKNKTVIKGWKGRFKVKGHPEFLAFAYDAGLGSRNSQGFGMVEIMRRKT
;
A
#
# COMPACT_ATOMS: atom_id res chain seq x y z
N ARG A 1 11.48 1.57 -22.10
CA ARG A 1 12.30 2.76 -21.75
C ARG A 1 11.87 3.24 -20.37
N LEU A 2 12.79 3.73 -19.53
CA LEU A 2 12.48 4.37 -18.25
C LEU A 2 13.13 5.76 -18.25
N GLY A 3 12.32 6.82 -18.32
CA GLY A 3 12.82 8.15 -18.63
C GLY A 3 13.63 8.15 -19.93
N ASN A 4 14.84 8.69 -19.89
CA ASN A 4 15.74 8.72 -21.05
C ASN A 4 16.51 7.41 -21.27
N ASN A 5 16.37 6.41 -20.39
CA ASN A 5 17.13 5.16 -20.46
C ASN A 5 16.42 4.09 -21.29
N VAL A 6 17.17 3.48 -22.22
CA VAL A 6 16.74 2.27 -22.95
C VAL A 6 17.12 1.06 -22.10
N MET A 7 16.14 0.18 -21.85
CA MET A 7 16.33 -1.03 -21.05
C MET A 7 15.94 -2.25 -21.88
N ARG A 8 16.61 -3.39 -21.63
CA ARG A 8 16.25 -4.69 -22.20
C ARG A 8 15.76 -5.61 -21.09
N LEU A 9 14.71 -6.37 -21.37
CA LEU A 9 14.23 -7.41 -20.46
C LEU A 9 15.27 -8.54 -20.43
N ASN A 10 15.82 -8.83 -19.25
CA ASN A 10 16.82 -9.89 -19.09
C ASN A 10 16.17 -11.23 -18.75
N SER A 11 15.32 -11.25 -17.73
CA SER A 11 14.61 -12.46 -17.29
C SER A 11 13.32 -12.10 -16.54
N ILE A 12 12.41 -13.06 -16.45
CA ILE A 12 11.21 -13.01 -15.64
C ILE A 12 11.28 -14.19 -14.67
N ASN A 13 11.22 -13.91 -13.37
CA ASN A 13 11.24 -14.93 -12.33
C ASN A 13 9.90 -14.94 -11.59
N VAL A 14 9.33 -16.13 -11.39
CA VAL A 14 8.11 -16.31 -10.62
C VAL A 14 8.49 -16.67 -9.19
N MET A 15 8.05 -15.85 -8.23
CA MET A 15 8.22 -16.13 -6.82
C MET A 15 7.19 -17.17 -6.36
N LYS A 16 7.57 -18.01 -5.39
CA LYS A 16 6.63 -18.96 -4.77
C LYS A 16 5.49 -18.18 -4.08
N PRO A 17 4.23 -18.64 -4.19
CA PRO A 17 3.14 -18.06 -3.44
C PRO A 17 3.46 -18.04 -1.95
N ILE A 18 3.12 -16.94 -1.30
CA ILE A 18 3.25 -16.81 0.14
C ILE A 18 2.05 -17.46 0.81
N LYS A 19 2.29 -18.19 1.90
CA LYS A 19 1.27 -18.59 2.86
C LYS A 19 1.48 -17.84 4.17
N PHE A 20 0.39 -17.34 4.73
CA PHE A 20 0.36 -16.82 6.08
C PHE A 20 -0.13 -17.94 6.99
N ASP A 21 0.76 -18.49 7.81
CA ASP A 21 0.43 -19.58 8.75
C ASP A 21 0.01 -19.04 10.13
N SER A 22 0.06 -17.72 10.32
CA SER A 22 -0.33 -17.00 11.53
C SER A 22 -1.25 -15.84 11.16
N ASP A 23 -2.06 -15.40 12.13
CA ASP A 23 -2.86 -14.18 12.05
C ASP A 23 -2.03 -12.89 12.16
N GLU A 24 -0.70 -12.98 12.23
CA GLU A 24 0.21 -11.86 12.46
C GLU A 24 1.48 -12.01 11.61
N ALA A 25 1.96 -10.90 11.04
CA ALA A 25 3.22 -10.85 10.32
C ALA A 25 3.90 -9.48 10.42
N ILE A 26 5.20 -9.46 10.15
CA ILE A 26 5.94 -8.22 9.89
C ILE A 26 6.16 -8.13 8.39
N VAL A 27 5.77 -6.99 7.82
CA VAL A 27 5.96 -6.69 6.40
C VAL A 27 6.83 -5.45 6.22
N SER A 28 7.60 -5.42 5.15
CA SER A 28 8.43 -4.27 4.76
C SER A 28 7.86 -3.68 3.47
N ALA A 29 7.57 -2.38 3.47
CA ALA A 29 6.99 -1.69 2.32
C ALA A 29 8.06 -1.44 1.23
N MET A 30 7.98 -2.24 0.15
CA MET A 30 8.87 -2.16 -1.00
C MET A 30 8.61 -0.91 -1.83
N THR A 31 7.34 -0.54 -1.93
CA THR A 31 6.86 0.75 -2.46
C THR A 31 6.08 1.49 -1.37
N PRO A 32 5.99 2.83 -1.40
CA PRO A 32 5.26 3.57 -0.38
C PRO A 32 3.79 3.11 -0.28
N ILE A 33 3.29 2.92 0.94
CA ILE A 33 1.87 2.72 1.21
C ILE A 33 1.23 4.11 1.31
N GLU A 34 0.26 4.40 0.45
CA GLU A 34 -0.42 5.69 0.44
C GLU A 34 -1.93 5.49 0.60
N VAL A 35 -2.55 6.29 1.46
CA VAL A 35 -4.00 6.43 1.55
C VAL A 35 -4.33 7.90 1.74
N HIS A 36 -5.43 8.34 1.15
CA HIS A 36 -5.81 9.74 1.14
C HIS A 36 -7.32 9.94 1.11
N SER A 37 -7.72 11.16 1.46
CA SER A 37 -9.06 11.70 1.23
C SER A 37 -8.94 12.96 0.37
N THR A 38 -9.91 13.17 -0.51
CA THR A 38 -10.01 14.41 -1.30
C THR A 38 -11.25 15.17 -0.89
N PHE A 39 -11.06 16.40 -0.43
CA PHE A 39 -12.12 17.31 -0.01
C PHE A 39 -12.33 18.38 -1.09
N GLN A 40 -13.56 18.86 -1.23
CA GLN A 40 -13.86 20.07 -2.02
C GLN A 40 -13.88 21.28 -1.08
N LYS A 41 -13.12 22.32 -1.45
CA LYS A 41 -13.17 23.62 -0.80
C LYS A 41 -14.37 24.42 -1.31
N GLU A 42 -14.73 25.46 -0.56
CA GLU A 42 -15.78 26.42 -0.95
C GLU A 42 -15.51 27.10 -2.30
N ASP A 43 -14.24 27.28 -2.65
CA ASP A 43 -13.80 27.81 -3.95
C ASP A 43 -13.81 26.79 -5.11
N GLY A 44 -14.37 25.59 -4.88
CA GLY A 44 -14.44 24.49 -5.84
C GLY A 44 -13.14 23.71 -6.03
N LYS A 45 -12.02 24.13 -5.42
CA LYS A 45 -10.74 23.42 -5.55
C LYS A 45 -10.73 22.15 -4.72
N LYS A 46 -10.03 21.13 -5.22
CA LYS A 46 -9.82 19.86 -4.51
C LYS A 46 -8.58 19.94 -3.63
N LEU A 47 -8.73 19.58 -2.36
CA LEU A 47 -7.63 19.39 -1.42
C LEU A 47 -7.46 17.89 -1.14
N THR A 48 -6.29 17.34 -1.40
CA THR A 48 -5.97 15.95 -1.07
C THR A 48 -5.11 15.90 0.19
N TYR A 49 -5.56 15.14 1.18
CA TYR A 49 -4.84 14.88 2.42
C TYR A 49 -4.37 13.43 2.43
N TYR A 50 -3.06 13.23 2.56
CA TYR A 50 -2.42 11.91 2.64
C TYR A 50 -2.17 11.56 4.10
N TYR A 51 -2.70 10.44 4.57
CA TYR A 51 -2.64 10.07 5.98
C TYR A 51 -1.30 9.42 6.36
N SER A 52 -0.85 9.71 7.57
CA SER A 52 0.28 9.09 8.23
C SER A 52 -0.12 7.79 8.92
N PRO A 53 0.81 6.83 9.10
CA PRO A 53 0.53 5.55 9.76
C PRO A 53 0.27 5.68 11.26
N TYR A 54 0.34 6.91 11.80
CA TYR A 54 0.01 7.23 13.19
C TYR A 54 -1.44 7.71 13.34
N GLU A 55 -2.15 7.94 12.24
CA GLU A 55 -3.57 8.34 12.22
C GLU A 55 -4.47 7.11 12.08
N GLU A 56 -5.63 7.11 12.75
CA GLU A 56 -6.58 6.00 12.72
C GLU A 56 -7.13 5.74 11.30
N GLU A 57 -7.29 6.81 10.53
CA GLU A 57 -7.70 6.77 9.13
C GLU A 57 -6.77 5.94 8.26
N PHE A 58 -5.49 5.81 8.61
CA PHE A 58 -4.56 5.01 7.82
C PHE A 58 -5.01 3.56 7.76
N THR A 59 -5.29 2.95 8.91
CA THR A 59 -5.80 1.57 8.99
C THR A 59 -7.20 1.48 8.40
N ARG A 60 -8.08 2.43 8.74
CA ARG A 60 -9.48 2.43 8.28
C ARG A 60 -9.59 2.49 6.75
N LEU A 61 -8.81 3.36 6.10
CA LEU A 61 -8.83 3.55 4.65
C LEU A 61 -8.15 2.39 3.92
N ILE A 62 -7.10 1.77 4.49
CA ILE A 62 -6.53 0.54 3.97
C ILE A 62 -7.59 -0.57 3.95
N ASN A 63 -8.30 -0.79 5.05
CA ASN A 63 -9.36 -1.80 5.13
C ASN A 63 -10.50 -1.51 4.15
N ALA A 64 -10.98 -0.27 4.09
CA ALA A 64 -12.01 0.13 3.13
C ALA A 64 -11.57 -0.12 1.67
N ASN A 65 -10.30 0.11 1.36
CA ASN A 65 -9.73 -0.16 0.05
C ASN A 65 -9.62 -1.68 -0.23
N LEU A 66 -9.10 -2.46 0.72
CA LEU A 66 -8.96 -3.91 0.59
C LEU A 66 -10.31 -4.60 0.42
N ARG A 67 -11.33 -4.26 1.21
CA ARG A 67 -12.69 -4.81 1.06
C ARG A 67 -13.26 -4.53 -0.34
N LYS A 68 -13.08 -3.32 -0.87
CA LYS A 68 -13.50 -3.00 -2.25
C LYS A 68 -12.78 -3.88 -3.27
N LYS A 69 -11.47 -4.09 -3.13
CA LYS A 69 -10.70 -4.99 -4.01
C LYS A 69 -11.17 -6.45 -3.89
N TRP A 70 -11.44 -6.90 -2.66
CA TRP A 70 -11.93 -8.25 -2.40
C TRP A 70 -13.27 -8.49 -3.10
N THR A 71 -14.24 -7.61 -2.91
CA THR A 71 -15.54 -7.71 -3.58
C THR A 71 -15.42 -7.62 -5.09
N ALA A 72 -14.52 -6.78 -5.61
CA ALA A 72 -14.27 -6.69 -7.03
C ALA A 72 -13.73 -8.01 -7.62
N LEU A 73 -12.84 -8.71 -6.90
CA LEU A 73 -12.23 -9.97 -7.33
C LEU A 73 -13.13 -11.19 -7.13
N PHE A 74 -13.64 -11.37 -5.91
CA PHE A 74 -14.38 -12.57 -5.49
C PHE A 74 -15.90 -12.47 -5.64
N LYS A 75 -16.42 -11.28 -5.97
CA LYS A 75 -17.88 -11.02 -6.13
C LYS A 75 -18.72 -11.33 -4.89
N ARG A 76 -18.11 -11.23 -3.69
CA ARG A 76 -18.77 -11.39 -2.39
C ARG A 76 -18.32 -10.32 -1.40
N GLU A 77 -19.10 -10.11 -0.36
CA GLU A 77 -18.72 -9.21 0.74
C GLU A 77 -17.51 -9.76 1.52
N CYS A 78 -16.84 -8.86 2.24
CA CYS A 78 -15.65 -9.17 3.02
C CYS A 78 -15.86 -8.70 4.45
N ASP A 79 -15.93 -9.67 5.36
CA ASP A 79 -16.11 -9.41 6.80
C ASP A 79 -14.77 -9.31 7.55
N TYR A 80 -13.66 -9.43 6.83
CA TYR A 80 -12.32 -9.34 7.39
C TYR A 80 -11.82 -7.90 7.44
N ASP A 81 -11.04 -7.63 8.49
CA ASP A 81 -10.21 -6.44 8.62
C ASP A 81 -8.80 -6.83 9.05
N ILE A 82 -7.85 -5.94 8.76
CA ILE A 82 -6.49 -6.01 9.29
C ILE A 82 -6.23 -4.84 10.23
N MET A 83 -5.42 -5.09 11.26
CA MET A 83 -4.68 -4.06 11.98
C MET A 83 -3.34 -3.86 11.29
N ILE A 84 -2.92 -2.61 11.10
CA ILE A 84 -1.59 -2.28 10.61
C ILE A 84 -0.98 -1.20 11.49
N LYS A 85 0.25 -1.42 11.98
CA LYS A 85 0.97 -0.47 12.83
C LYS A 85 2.41 -0.30 12.36
N PRO A 86 2.92 0.94 12.28
CA PRO A 86 4.33 1.16 11.95
C PRO A 86 5.23 0.61 13.08
N LEU A 87 6.36 0.01 12.71
CA LEU A 87 7.42 -0.43 13.61
C LEU A 87 8.59 0.56 13.61
N PHE A 88 8.27 1.84 13.44
CA PHE A 88 9.21 2.95 13.40
C PHE A 88 8.54 4.18 14.02
N SER A 89 9.35 5.21 14.29
CA SER A 89 8.90 6.48 14.85
C SER A 89 9.31 7.65 13.96
N GLY A 90 8.64 8.79 14.13
CA GLY A 90 8.89 10.01 13.37
C GLY A 90 8.52 9.93 11.88
N ASN A 91 9.04 10.86 11.09
CA ASN A 91 8.70 11.04 9.68
C ASN A 91 9.78 10.53 8.71
N GLY A 92 10.86 9.91 9.19
CA GLY A 92 11.98 9.46 8.36
C GLY A 92 11.63 8.42 7.29
N ASN A 93 10.44 7.81 7.39
CA ASN A 93 9.89 6.86 6.42
C ASN A 93 8.84 7.44 5.46
N GLU A 94 8.49 8.72 5.60
CA GLU A 94 7.64 9.40 4.62
C GLU A 94 8.39 9.52 3.28
N ARG A 95 7.70 9.28 2.18
CA ARG A 95 8.22 9.40 0.83
C ARG A 95 7.27 10.25 -0.01
N ILE A 96 7.86 11.19 -0.74
CA ILE A 96 7.17 12.02 -1.71
C ILE A 96 7.46 11.49 -3.10
N VAL A 97 6.41 11.15 -3.85
CA VAL A 97 6.48 10.67 -5.22
C VAL A 97 5.78 11.68 -6.13
N TYR A 98 6.44 12.05 -7.22
CA TYR A 98 5.85 12.88 -8.27
C TYR A 98 5.32 11.98 -9.40
N PHE A 99 4.01 11.93 -9.56
CA PHE A 99 3.36 11.10 -10.56
C PHE A 99 2.85 11.97 -11.73
N GLY A 100 3.08 11.52 -12.96
CA GLY A 100 2.73 12.24 -14.19
C GLY A 100 3.94 12.74 -14.97
N THR A 101 3.70 13.36 -16.13
CA THR A 101 4.72 13.80 -17.08
C THR A 101 4.67 15.30 -17.32
N GLY A 102 5.84 15.91 -17.59
CA GLY A 102 5.93 17.34 -17.89
C GLY A 102 5.52 18.21 -16.70
N LYS A 103 4.66 19.21 -16.95
CA LYS A 103 4.17 20.18 -15.96
C LYS A 103 3.02 19.64 -15.09
N ASN A 104 2.37 18.55 -15.51
CA ASN A 104 1.23 17.96 -14.82
C ASN A 104 1.70 16.86 -13.85
N LYS A 105 2.40 17.26 -12.79
CA LYS A 105 2.85 16.36 -11.73
C LYS A 105 1.93 16.45 -10.52
N THR A 106 1.42 15.31 -10.08
CA THR A 106 0.74 15.19 -8.79
C THR A 106 1.75 14.77 -7.74
N VAL A 107 1.76 15.50 -6.62
CA VAL A 107 2.53 15.12 -5.44
C VAL A 107 1.73 14.09 -4.66
N ILE A 108 2.30 12.90 -4.48
CA ILE A 108 1.73 11.81 -3.70
C ILE A 108 2.65 11.57 -2.50
N LYS A 109 2.08 11.55 -1.30
CA LYS A 109 2.82 11.19 -0.08
C LYS A 109 2.41 9.79 0.36
N GLY A 110 3.39 8.98 0.73
CA GLY A 110 3.16 7.65 1.27
C GLY A 110 4.29 7.24 2.19
N TRP A 111 4.18 6.05 2.76
CA TRP A 111 5.08 5.60 3.83
C TRP A 111 5.76 4.28 3.46
N LYS A 112 7.09 4.27 3.57
CA LYS A 112 7.88 3.02 3.55
C LYS A 112 8.14 2.54 4.98
N GLY A 113 8.95 1.51 5.13
CA GLY A 113 9.37 0.99 6.43
C GLY A 113 8.68 -0.33 6.78
N ARG A 114 8.91 -0.77 8.02
CA ARG A 114 8.38 -2.02 8.54
C ARG A 114 7.06 -1.77 9.25
N PHE A 115 6.10 -2.65 9.00
CA PHE A 115 4.77 -2.62 9.61
C PHE A 115 4.47 -3.98 10.21
N LYS A 116 3.85 -3.96 11.39
CA LYS A 116 3.20 -5.13 11.97
C LYS A 116 1.77 -5.17 11.43
N VAL A 117 1.39 -6.29 10.82
CA VAL A 117 0.03 -6.54 10.33
C VAL A 117 -0.57 -7.70 11.11
N LYS A 118 -1.87 -7.59 11.44
CA LYS A 118 -2.63 -8.64 12.12
C LYS A 118 -4.02 -8.77 11.49
N GLY A 119 -4.50 -9.97 11.22
CA GLY A 119 -5.80 -10.22 10.61
C GLY A 119 -5.98 -11.68 10.20
N HIS A 120 -7.14 -12.01 9.61
CA HIS A 120 -7.39 -13.37 9.13
C HIS A 120 -6.35 -13.77 8.07
N PRO A 121 -5.71 -14.96 8.15
CA PRO A 121 -4.61 -15.33 7.26
C PRO A 121 -4.94 -15.26 5.76
N GLU A 122 -6.15 -15.65 5.36
CA GLU A 122 -6.61 -15.53 3.96
C GLU A 122 -6.65 -14.06 3.50
N PHE A 123 -7.08 -13.16 4.38
CA PHE A 123 -7.17 -11.74 4.07
C PHE A 123 -5.79 -11.07 4.09
N LEU A 124 -4.86 -11.52 4.94
CA LEU A 124 -3.46 -11.11 4.90
C LEU A 124 -2.78 -11.55 3.59
N ALA A 125 -3.03 -12.77 3.13
CA ALA A 125 -2.54 -13.26 1.84
C ALA A 125 -3.10 -12.43 0.68
N PHE A 126 -4.41 -12.16 0.69
CA PHE A 126 -5.02 -11.27 -0.29
C PHE A 126 -4.43 -9.86 -0.27
N ALA A 127 -4.24 -9.26 0.92
CA ALA A 127 -3.68 -7.93 1.07
C ALA A 127 -2.22 -7.86 0.58
N TYR A 128 -1.46 -8.93 0.76
CA TYR A 128 -0.10 -9.08 0.24
C TYR A 128 -0.08 -9.02 -1.30
N ASP A 129 -0.95 -9.78 -1.96
CA ASP A 129 -1.01 -9.84 -3.42
C ASP A 129 -1.64 -8.58 -4.05
N ALA A 130 -2.69 -8.05 -3.43
CA ALA A 130 -3.44 -6.91 -3.94
C ALA A 130 -2.76 -5.55 -3.66
N GLY A 131 -1.76 -5.54 -2.75
CA GLY A 131 -1.09 -4.35 -2.26
C GLY A 131 -1.93 -3.55 -1.26
N LEU A 132 -1.24 -2.95 -0.28
CA LEU A 132 -1.85 -2.15 0.78
C LEU A 132 -2.12 -0.72 0.33
N GLY A 133 -3.27 -0.17 0.72
CA GLY A 133 -3.64 1.22 0.42
C GLY A 133 -4.03 1.44 -1.05
N SER A 134 -3.85 2.67 -1.50
CA SER A 134 -4.32 3.20 -2.80
C SER A 134 -3.25 3.11 -3.89
N ARG A 135 -3.67 3.35 -5.14
CA ARG A 135 -2.80 3.51 -6.32
C ARG A 135 -1.86 2.34 -6.61
N ASN A 136 -2.27 1.10 -6.31
CA ASN A 136 -1.40 -0.07 -6.49
C ASN A 136 -0.96 -0.28 -7.96
N SER A 137 -1.86 -0.02 -8.90
CA SER A 137 -1.54 -0.05 -10.34
C SER A 137 -0.55 1.04 -10.79
N GLN A 138 -0.29 2.04 -9.95
CA GLN A 138 0.70 3.11 -10.18
C GLN A 138 2.02 2.84 -9.41
N GLY A 139 2.17 1.64 -8.81
CA GLY A 139 3.41 1.24 -8.12
C GLY A 139 3.47 1.61 -6.64
N PHE A 140 2.34 1.56 -5.93
CA PHE A 140 2.24 1.82 -4.48
C PHE A 140 1.75 0.58 -3.71
N GLY A 141 2.06 0.52 -2.43
CA GLY A 141 1.47 -0.47 -1.52
C GLY A 141 2.03 -1.89 -1.57
N MET A 142 2.99 -2.19 -2.44
CA MET A 142 3.66 -3.50 -2.46
C MET A 142 4.52 -3.68 -1.21
N VAL A 143 4.37 -4.84 -0.57
CA VAL A 143 5.12 -5.22 0.62
C VAL A 143 5.81 -6.57 0.44
N GLU A 144 6.87 -6.80 1.21
CA GLU A 144 7.51 -8.11 1.37
C GLU A 144 7.31 -8.63 2.79
N ILE A 145 7.22 -9.95 2.99
CA ILE A 145 7.18 -10.54 4.33
C ILE A 145 8.59 -10.66 4.89
N MET A 146 8.76 -10.17 6.11
CA MET A 146 9.97 -10.37 6.87
C MET A 146 9.92 -11.74 7.56
N ARG A 147 10.50 -12.75 6.92
CA ARG A 147 10.74 -14.03 7.60
C ARG A 147 11.80 -13.82 8.69
N ARG A 148 11.55 -14.31 9.90
CA ARG A 148 12.66 -14.52 10.85
C ARG A 148 13.62 -15.49 10.18
N LYS A 149 14.88 -15.07 10.01
CA LYS A 149 15.96 -16.05 9.79
C LYS A 149 15.99 -16.90 11.06
N THR A 150 15.55 -18.14 10.94
CA THR A 150 15.85 -19.17 11.93
C THR A 150 17.33 -19.50 11.85
#